data_AF-A0A2R4P2F9-F1
#
_entry.id   AF-A0A2R4P2F9-F1
#
_cell.length_a   1.000
_cell.length_b   1.000
_cell.length_c   1.000
_cell.angle_alpha   90.00
_cell.angle_beta   90.00
_cell.angle_gamma   90.00
#
_symmetry.space_group_name_H-M   'P 1'
#
loop_
_entity.id
_entity.type
_entity.pdbx_description
1 polymer ?
#
loop_
_entity_poly.entity_id
_entity_poly.type
_entity_poly.pdbx_seq_one_letter_code
_entity_poly.pdbx_strand_id
1 'polypeptide(L)'
;MKIGKIITIILAVLICGIMVFMLSQTPPKKEKSEASVQPKVEQNISKEQSKSSEEFASEDELKKVKELSLSVAKTQNEGVSKQYLTSCAPCHGANGKGVVAPDITHLSKEDLLKKLADYKAGKVQNTLMKGLLTNVSDSDLNSLADEISKFKK
;
A
#
# COMPACT_ATOMS: atom_id res chain seq x y z
N MET A 1 44.71 -17.25 4.55
CA MET A 1 43.35 -17.61 4.08
C MET A 1 42.54 -16.34 3.88
N LYS A 2 41.85 -16.19 2.74
CA LYS A 2 41.23 -14.93 2.31
C LYS A 2 40.10 -14.53 3.27
N ILE A 3 40.23 -13.38 3.93
CA ILE A 3 39.33 -12.89 4.98
C ILE A 3 37.84 -12.93 4.56
N GLY A 4 37.56 -12.75 3.26
CA GLY A 4 36.21 -12.85 2.69
C GLY A 4 35.57 -14.25 2.79
N LYS A 5 36.37 -15.33 2.84
CA LYS A 5 35.84 -16.69 3.06
C LYS A 5 35.34 -16.89 4.51
N ILE A 6 35.95 -16.21 5.48
CA ILE A 6 35.56 -16.35 6.89
C ILE A 6 34.25 -15.58 7.15
N ILE A 7 34.13 -14.38 6.59
CA ILE A 7 32.92 -13.55 6.70
C ILE A 7 31.71 -14.24 6.05
N THR A 8 31.91 -14.86 4.88
CA THR A 8 30.83 -15.60 4.19
C THR A 8 30.38 -16.84 4.95
N ILE A 9 31.30 -17.55 5.61
CA ILE A 9 30.94 -18.71 6.46
C ILE A 9 30.15 -18.25 7.69
N ILE A 10 30.58 -17.18 8.36
CA ILE A 10 29.87 -16.66 9.55
C ILE A 10 28.47 -16.16 9.19
N LEU A 11 28.34 -15.42 8.08
CA LEU A 11 27.05 -14.94 7.59
C LEU A 11 26.11 -16.11 7.23
N ALA A 12 26.63 -17.13 6.56
CA ALA A 12 25.84 -18.31 6.18
C ALA A 12 25.34 -19.10 7.41
N VAL A 13 26.20 -19.29 8.43
CA VAL A 13 25.82 -19.96 9.68
C VAL A 13 24.77 -19.16 10.44
N LEU A 14 24.89 -17.83 10.47
CA LEU A 14 23.94 -16.95 11.14
C LEU A 14 22.57 -16.96 10.45
N ILE A 15 22.53 -16.92 9.11
CA ILE A 15 21.30 -17.02 8.32
C ILE A 15 20.64 -18.40 8.50
N CYS A 16 21.42 -19.48 8.48
CA CYS A 16 20.90 -20.83 8.71
C CYS A 16 20.36 -20.99 10.14
N GLY A 17 21.03 -20.42 11.14
CA GLY A 17 20.56 -20.43 12.53
C GLY A 17 19.23 -19.71 12.70
N ILE A 18 19.05 -18.55 12.05
CA ILE A 18 17.78 -17.80 12.09
C ILE A 18 16.65 -18.58 11.39
N MET A 19 16.94 -19.23 10.25
CA MET A 19 15.96 -20.08 9.55
C MET A 19 15.49 -21.27 10.40
N VAL A 20 16.40 -21.94 11.11
CA VAL A 20 16.06 -23.05 12.02
C VAL A 20 15.27 -22.56 13.23
N PHE A 21 15.61 -21.40 13.79
CA PHE A 21 14.89 -20.81 14.92
C PHE A 21 13.45 -20.38 14.55
N MET A 22 13.23 -19.91 13.32
CA MET A 22 11.89 -19.63 12.79
C MET A 22 11.04 -20.89 12.58
N LEU A 23 11.66 -22.02 12.22
CA LEU A 23 10.96 -23.30 12.07
C LEU A 23 10.55 -23.93 13.42
N SER A 24 11.25 -23.61 14.51
CA SER A 24 10.92 -24.12 15.85
C SER A 24 9.79 -23.37 16.56
N GLN A 25 9.28 -22.26 16.02
CA GLN A 25 8.19 -21.46 16.62
C GLN A 25 6.80 -21.72 16.03
N THR A 26 6.57 -22.84 15.34
CA THR A 26 5.22 -23.25 14.92
C THR A 26 4.53 -24.08 16.03
N PRO A 27 3.46 -23.59 16.68
CA PRO A 27 2.64 -24.43 17.57
C PRO A 27 1.87 -25.49 16.77
N PRO A 28 1.66 -26.72 17.32
CA PRO A 28 0.98 -27.79 16.62
C PRO A 28 -0.53 -27.58 16.58
N LYS A 29 -1.12 -27.44 15.39
CA LYS A 29 -2.58 -27.55 15.23
C LYS A 29 -2.97 -28.23 13.91
N LYS A 30 -3.20 -29.54 14.01
CA LYS A 30 -4.23 -30.37 13.35
C LYS A 30 -4.57 -30.05 11.88
N GLU A 31 -3.95 -30.83 10.99
CA GLU A 31 -4.56 -31.68 9.95
C GLU A 31 -5.94 -31.28 9.34
N LYS A 32 -5.94 -30.82 8.07
CA LYS A 32 -6.62 -31.44 6.92
C LYS A 32 -6.27 -30.77 5.56
N SER A 33 -5.76 -31.58 4.63
CA SER A 33 -5.70 -31.54 3.13
C SER A 33 -5.83 -30.20 2.37
N GLU A 34 -4.80 -29.79 1.60
CA GLU A 34 -4.49 -30.13 0.17
C GLU A 34 -5.52 -29.57 -0.85
N ALA A 35 -5.17 -28.49 -1.57
CA ALA A 35 -4.45 -28.44 -2.87
C ALA A 35 -5.47 -28.36 -4.04
N SER A 36 -5.32 -27.61 -5.13
CA SER A 36 -4.11 -27.35 -5.92
C SER A 36 -4.41 -26.40 -7.10
N VAL A 37 -3.34 -25.96 -7.78
CA VAL A 37 -3.20 -25.60 -9.21
C VAL A 37 -3.42 -24.14 -9.66
N GLN A 38 -2.28 -23.53 -10.01
CA GLN A 38 -2.07 -22.41 -10.94
C GLN A 38 -2.31 -22.84 -12.40
N PRO A 39 -2.45 -21.92 -13.36
CA PRO A 39 -1.32 -21.78 -14.28
C PRO A 39 -0.97 -20.33 -14.68
N LYS A 40 0.26 -20.24 -15.17
CA LYS A 40 1.10 -19.10 -15.53
C LYS A 40 1.13 -18.89 -17.06
N VAL A 41 1.17 -17.62 -17.51
CA VAL A 41 1.75 -17.12 -18.79
C VAL A 41 2.06 -15.62 -18.51
N GLU A 42 3.28 -15.10 -18.33
CA GLU A 42 4.54 -15.07 -19.11
C GLU A 42 4.39 -14.53 -20.53
N GLN A 43 4.67 -13.23 -20.76
CA GLN A 43 5.46 -12.77 -21.90
C GLN A 43 6.28 -11.51 -21.56
N ASN A 44 7.59 -11.74 -21.61
CA ASN A 44 8.73 -10.85 -21.77
C ASN A 44 8.55 -9.86 -22.94
N ILE A 45 9.09 -8.64 -22.84
CA ILE A 45 10.00 -8.07 -23.86
C ILE A 45 10.83 -6.97 -23.21
N SER A 46 12.10 -7.00 -23.61
CA SER A 46 13.27 -6.40 -23.01
C SER A 46 13.48 -4.91 -23.34
N LYS A 47 14.38 -4.33 -22.54
CA LYS A 47 15.56 -3.56 -22.96
C LYS A 47 15.51 -2.02 -22.81
N GLU A 48 16.24 -1.62 -21.77
CA GLU A 48 17.04 -0.41 -21.61
C GLU A 48 17.54 0.23 -22.92
N GLN A 49 17.24 1.53 -23.12
CA GLN A 49 18.13 2.43 -23.83
C GLN A 49 17.99 3.87 -23.33
N SER A 50 19.11 4.36 -22.82
CA SER A 50 19.45 5.74 -22.47
C SER A 50 19.23 6.76 -23.60
N LYS A 51 18.81 7.95 -23.18
CA LYS A 51 19.42 9.27 -23.46
C LYS A 51 19.47 9.78 -24.91
N SER A 52 18.61 10.75 -25.18
CA SER A 52 18.97 12.04 -25.81
C SER A 52 18.18 13.10 -25.02
N SER A 53 18.77 13.79 -24.04
CA SER A 53 19.62 14.98 -24.22
C SER A 53 19.02 15.98 -25.20
N GLU A 54 18.42 16.99 -24.60
CA GLU A 54 18.50 18.41 -24.92
C GLU A 54 17.58 18.99 -26.00
N GLU A 55 16.96 20.10 -25.56
CA GLU A 55 16.16 21.09 -26.26
C GLU A 55 14.70 20.76 -26.63
N PHE A 56 13.80 21.36 -25.85
CA PHE A 56 12.59 22.10 -26.23
C PHE A 56 11.47 21.87 -25.20
N ALA A 57 11.74 22.21 -23.95
CA ALA A 57 10.70 22.73 -23.07
C ALA A 57 11.12 24.15 -22.74
N SER A 58 10.56 25.10 -23.48
CA SER A 58 10.58 26.50 -23.11
C SER A 58 10.10 26.64 -21.66
N GLU A 59 10.65 27.61 -20.93
CA GLU A 59 10.29 27.85 -19.52
C GLU A 59 8.78 28.11 -19.33
N ASP A 60 8.07 28.46 -20.41
CA ASP A 60 6.61 28.54 -20.51
C ASP A 60 5.90 27.18 -20.34
N GLU A 61 6.44 26.09 -20.90
CA GLU A 61 5.87 24.74 -20.74
C GLU A 61 6.06 24.24 -19.31
N LEU A 62 7.21 24.53 -18.67
CA LEU A 62 7.44 24.20 -17.27
C LEU A 62 6.53 25.02 -16.33
N LYS A 63 6.28 26.30 -16.65
CA LYS A 63 5.28 27.12 -15.95
C LYS A 63 3.88 26.58 -16.13
N LYS A 64 3.52 26.12 -17.33
CA LYS A 64 2.22 25.49 -17.59
C LYS A 64 2.05 24.15 -16.88
N VAL A 65 3.06 23.29 -16.88
CA VAL A 65 3.05 22.03 -16.11
C VAL A 65 2.99 22.29 -14.61
N LYS A 66 3.66 23.35 -14.14
CA LYS A 66 3.60 23.79 -12.73
C LYS A 66 2.23 24.38 -12.39
N GLU A 67 1.62 25.16 -13.28
CA GLU A 67 0.28 25.73 -13.10
C GLU A 67 -0.82 24.66 -13.22
N LEU A 68 -0.66 23.69 -14.12
CA LEU A 68 -1.51 22.51 -14.26
C LEU A 68 -1.40 21.60 -13.03
N SER A 69 -0.19 21.36 -12.52
CA SER A 69 -0.01 20.58 -11.29
C SER A 69 -0.50 21.31 -10.04
N LEU A 70 -0.33 22.64 -9.97
CA LEU A 70 -0.88 23.47 -8.90
C LEU A 70 -2.40 23.57 -8.96
N SER A 71 -3.01 23.67 -10.14
CA SER A 71 -4.46 23.68 -10.30
C SER A 71 -5.09 22.31 -10.01
N VAL A 72 -4.43 21.20 -10.37
CA VAL A 72 -4.85 19.85 -9.98
C VAL A 72 -4.72 19.63 -8.46
N ALA A 73 -3.65 20.12 -7.84
CA ALA A 73 -3.48 20.07 -6.39
C ALA A 73 -4.51 20.96 -5.64
N LYS A 74 -4.86 22.11 -6.20
CA LYS A 74 -5.73 23.12 -5.59
C LYS A 74 -7.23 22.84 -5.74
N THR A 75 -7.64 22.07 -6.74
CA THR A 75 -9.07 22.01 -7.10
C THR A 75 -9.84 20.86 -6.43
N GLN A 76 -9.18 19.83 -5.86
CA GLN A 76 -9.90 18.59 -5.50
C GLN A 76 -9.50 17.91 -4.19
N ASN A 77 -8.42 18.34 -3.52
CA ASN A 77 -7.86 17.62 -2.37
C ASN A 77 -7.21 18.52 -1.29
N GLU A 78 -7.49 19.83 -1.30
CA GLU A 78 -7.00 20.71 -0.23
C GLU A 78 -7.51 20.22 1.14
N GLY A 79 -6.58 19.81 2.01
CA GLY A 79 -6.89 19.27 3.33
C GLY A 79 -6.98 17.75 3.43
N VAL A 80 -6.76 17.00 2.33
CA VAL A 80 -6.71 15.53 2.33
C VAL A 80 -5.28 15.05 2.58
N SER A 81 -5.10 14.10 3.48
CA SER A 81 -3.79 13.60 3.88
C SER A 81 -3.13 12.79 2.76
N LYS A 82 -1.79 12.85 2.72
CA LYS A 82 -1.01 12.00 1.82
C LYS A 82 -1.33 10.52 2.04
N GLN A 83 -1.57 10.11 3.29
CA GLN A 83 -1.89 8.73 3.64
C GLN A 83 -3.20 8.27 2.99
N TYR A 84 -4.25 9.09 3.05
CA TYR A 84 -5.52 8.82 2.37
C TYR A 84 -5.31 8.75 0.85
N LEU A 85 -4.60 9.73 0.27
CA LEU A 85 -4.36 9.79 -1.16
C LEU A 85 -3.59 8.60 -1.72
N THR A 86 -2.63 8.07 -0.99
CA THR A 86 -1.83 6.92 -1.46
C THR A 86 -2.49 5.59 -1.18
N SER A 87 -3.28 5.48 -0.10
CA SER A 87 -3.75 4.19 0.40
C SER A 87 -5.23 3.93 0.16
N CYS A 88 -6.05 4.97 0.18
CA CYS A 88 -7.52 4.88 0.17
C CYS A 88 -8.11 5.38 -1.16
N ALA A 89 -7.63 6.55 -1.62
CA ALA A 89 -8.10 7.19 -2.84
C ALA A 89 -7.98 6.34 -4.12
N PRO A 90 -7.02 5.42 -4.29
CA PRO A 90 -6.97 4.56 -5.48
C PRO A 90 -8.24 3.71 -5.70
N CYS A 91 -9.03 3.45 -4.65
CA CYS A 91 -10.27 2.69 -4.76
C CYS A 91 -11.51 3.51 -4.37
N HIS A 92 -11.41 4.34 -3.33
CA HIS A 92 -12.52 5.16 -2.83
C HIS A 92 -12.60 6.54 -3.48
N GLY A 93 -11.64 6.90 -4.34
CA GLY A 93 -11.56 8.22 -4.95
C GLY A 93 -10.99 9.27 -4.00
N ALA A 94 -10.44 10.35 -4.57
CA ALA A 94 -9.91 11.49 -3.84
C ALA A 94 -10.93 12.10 -2.86
N ASN A 95 -12.20 12.12 -3.24
CA ASN A 95 -13.31 12.65 -2.46
C ASN A 95 -14.09 11.59 -1.65
N GLY A 96 -13.65 10.33 -1.66
CA GLY A 96 -14.32 9.24 -0.94
C GLY A 96 -15.65 8.77 -1.54
N LYS A 97 -16.07 9.28 -2.70
CA LYS A 97 -17.37 8.91 -3.31
C LYS A 97 -17.36 7.56 -4.00
N GLY A 98 -16.18 7.02 -4.29
CA GLY A 98 -16.03 5.68 -4.82
C GLY A 98 -16.49 5.51 -6.26
N VAL A 99 -15.76 4.68 -7.00
CA VAL A 99 -16.19 4.12 -8.30
C VAL A 99 -15.87 2.62 -8.31
N VAL A 100 -14.68 2.26 -7.82
CA VAL A 100 -14.22 0.88 -7.63
C VAL A 100 -14.64 0.32 -6.27
N ALA A 101 -14.47 1.11 -5.22
CA ALA A 101 -14.92 0.81 -3.86
C ALA A 101 -16.14 1.68 -3.52
N PRO A 102 -16.95 1.30 -2.51
CA PRO A 102 -18.16 2.04 -2.15
C PRO A 102 -17.87 3.46 -1.65
N ASP A 103 -18.89 4.31 -1.76
CA ASP A 103 -18.92 5.63 -1.13
C ASP A 103 -18.74 5.49 0.39
N ILE A 104 -17.86 6.31 0.97
CA ILE A 104 -17.57 6.37 2.40
C ILE A 104 -17.86 7.74 3.02
N THR A 105 -18.35 8.72 2.23
CA THR A 105 -18.63 10.09 2.66
C THR A 105 -19.86 10.23 3.57
N HIS A 106 -20.74 9.24 3.56
CA HIS A 106 -21.97 9.24 4.35
C HIS A 106 -21.79 8.71 5.78
N LEU A 107 -20.65 8.11 6.08
CA LEU A 107 -20.38 7.49 7.38
C LEU A 107 -19.94 8.53 8.42
N SER A 108 -20.39 8.35 9.68
CA SER A 108 -19.85 9.14 10.78
C SER A 108 -18.42 8.71 11.12
N LYS A 109 -17.71 9.53 11.89
CA LYS A 109 -16.37 9.19 12.38
C LYS A 109 -16.37 7.89 13.19
N GLU A 110 -17.35 7.71 14.06
CA GLU A 110 -17.50 6.53 14.91
C GLU A 110 -17.74 5.27 14.08
N ASP A 111 -18.62 5.37 13.08
CA ASP A 111 -18.92 4.27 12.16
C ASP A 111 -17.71 3.89 11.30
N LEU A 112 -16.97 4.89 10.81
CA LEU A 112 -15.72 4.68 10.08
C LEU A 112 -14.69 3.97 10.93
N LEU A 113 -14.42 4.48 12.14
CA LEU A 113 -13.46 3.89 13.05
C LEU A 113 -13.83 2.45 13.40
N LYS A 114 -15.13 2.20 13.68
CA LYS A 114 -15.62 0.85 13.95
C LYS A 114 -15.41 -0.08 12.75
N LYS A 115 -15.80 0.35 11.54
CA LYS A 115 -15.64 -0.47 10.32
C LYS A 115 -14.18 -0.74 10.02
N LEU A 116 -13.31 0.27 10.11
CA LEU A 116 -11.87 0.12 9.90
C LEU A 116 -11.27 -0.88 10.89
N ALA A 117 -11.62 -0.78 12.17
CA ALA A 117 -11.19 -1.72 13.19
C ALA A 117 -11.71 -3.15 12.94
N ASP A 118 -12.97 -3.29 12.52
CA ASP A 118 -13.57 -4.59 12.21
C ASP A 118 -12.94 -5.23 10.96
N TYR A 119 -12.56 -4.45 9.94
CA TYR A 119 -11.80 -4.94 8.80
C TYR A 119 -10.37 -5.36 9.18
N LYS A 120 -9.67 -4.55 9.99
CA LYS A 120 -8.33 -4.86 10.50
C LYS A 120 -8.34 -6.15 11.32
N ALA A 121 -9.35 -6.32 12.19
CA ALA A 121 -9.54 -7.53 12.99
C ALA A 121 -10.05 -8.74 12.18
N GLY A 122 -10.47 -8.53 10.91
CA GLY A 122 -11.03 -9.59 10.07
C GLY A 122 -12.43 -10.06 10.51
N LYS A 123 -13.18 -9.24 11.24
CA LYS A 123 -14.59 -9.53 11.58
C LYS A 123 -15.51 -9.37 10.37
N VAL A 124 -15.15 -8.47 9.46
CA VAL A 124 -15.80 -8.34 8.16
C VAL A 124 -14.96 -9.06 7.11
N GLN A 125 -15.59 -9.96 6.37
CA GLN A 125 -14.93 -10.74 5.32
C GLN A 125 -14.57 -9.85 4.13
N ASN A 126 -13.34 -9.32 4.13
CA ASN A 126 -12.75 -8.60 3.03
C ASN A 126 -11.22 -8.69 3.12
N THR A 127 -10.62 -9.55 2.30
CA THR A 127 -9.17 -9.82 2.32
C THR A 127 -8.36 -8.61 1.89
N LEU A 128 -8.86 -7.80 0.95
CA LEU A 128 -8.18 -6.60 0.46
C LEU A 128 -8.10 -5.54 1.56
N MET A 129 -9.23 -5.21 2.17
CA MET A 129 -9.29 -4.19 3.23
C MET A 129 -8.54 -4.65 4.48
N LYS A 130 -8.63 -5.93 4.84
CA LYS A 130 -7.83 -6.50 5.93
C LYS A 130 -6.32 -6.37 5.66
N GLY A 131 -5.87 -6.76 4.46
CA GLY A 131 -4.46 -6.66 4.07
C GLY A 131 -3.95 -5.22 4.12
N LEU A 132 -4.74 -4.27 3.61
CA LEU A 132 -4.40 -2.85 3.61
C LEU A 132 -4.26 -2.27 5.03
N LEU A 133 -5.11 -2.70 5.96
CA LEU A 133 -5.15 -2.18 7.33
C LEU A 133 -4.26 -2.94 8.32
N THR A 134 -3.61 -4.04 7.91
CA THR A 134 -2.82 -4.91 8.80
C THR A 134 -1.69 -4.15 9.50
N ASN A 135 -1.03 -3.24 8.79
CA ASN A 135 0.10 -2.46 9.29
C ASN A 135 -0.26 -1.01 9.67
N VAL A 136 -1.56 -0.68 9.73
CA VAL A 136 -2.01 0.68 10.08
C VAL A 136 -2.20 0.77 11.58
N SER A 137 -1.62 1.79 12.22
CA SER A 137 -1.75 1.98 13.67
C SER A 137 -3.17 2.42 14.05
N ASP A 138 -3.58 2.19 15.30
CA ASP A 138 -4.93 2.59 15.74
C ASP A 138 -5.10 4.12 15.78
N SER A 139 -4.00 4.85 16.02
CA SER A 139 -3.96 6.31 15.89
C SER A 139 -4.23 6.74 14.45
N ASP A 140 -3.61 6.07 13.48
CA ASP A 140 -3.82 6.38 12.05
C ASP A 140 -5.24 6.03 11.61
N LEU A 141 -5.84 4.94 12.12
CA LEU A 141 -7.25 4.63 11.86
C LEU A 141 -8.18 5.73 12.36
N ASN A 142 -7.89 6.29 13.54
CA ASN A 142 -8.67 7.40 14.08
C ASN A 142 -8.46 8.69 13.27
N SER A 143 -7.24 8.99 12.84
CA SER A 143 -6.95 10.12 11.96
C SER A 143 -7.67 9.98 10.61
N LEU A 144 -7.62 8.80 9.99
CA LEU A 144 -8.32 8.51 8.74
C LEU A 144 -9.84 8.62 8.90
N ALA A 145 -10.40 8.07 9.98
CA ALA A 145 -11.83 8.18 10.27
C ALA A 145 -12.27 9.64 10.48
N ASP A 146 -11.48 10.42 11.23
CA ASP A 146 -11.72 11.84 11.46
C ASP A 146 -11.68 12.63 10.14
N GLU A 147 -10.68 12.37 9.31
CA GLU A 147 -10.50 13.01 8.01
C GLU A 147 -11.65 12.68 7.04
N ILE A 148 -11.95 11.39 6.83
CA ILE A 148 -12.98 10.93 5.89
C ILE A 148 -14.36 11.46 6.31
N SER A 149 -14.64 11.55 7.61
CA SER A 149 -15.93 12.08 8.11
C SER A 149 -16.18 13.55 7.73
N LYS A 150 -15.12 14.30 7.36
CA LYS A 150 -15.20 15.71 6.96
C LYS A 150 -15.31 15.88 5.45
N PHE A 151 -15.29 14.80 4.67
CA PHE A 151 -15.48 14.89 3.23
C PHE A 151 -16.86 15.47 2.89
N LYS A 152 -16.91 16.25 1.81
CA LYS A 152 -18.17 16.84 1.34
C LYS A 152 -19.10 15.73 0.86
N LYS A 153 -20.27 15.66 1.49
CA LYS A 153 -21.37 14.77 1.12
C LYS A 153 -21.94 15.13 -0.24
#